data_AF-A0A2R5LPB5-F1
#
_entry.id   AF-A0A2R5LPB5-F1
#
_cell.length_a   1.000
_cell.length_b   1.000
_cell.length_c   1.000
_cell.angle_alpha   90.00
_cell.angle_beta   90.00
_cell.angle_gamma   90.00
#
_symmetry.space_group_name_H-M   'P 1'
#
loop_
_entity.id
_entity.type
_entity.pdbx_description
1 polymer ?
#
loop_
_entity_poly.entity_id
_entity_poly.type
_entity_poly.pdbx_seq_one_letter_code
_entity_poly.pdbx_strand_id
1 'polypeptide(L)'
;MLNRVGAASLLVLALTMAWRSHGKNNLELVSNLKKNGIIRTQRVEQVMSSVDRGHYTKYNPYQDSPQGIGYAVTISAPHMHA
;
A
#
# COMPACT_ATOMS: atom_id res chain seq x y z
N MET A 1 -7.57 26.06 26.97
CA MET A 1 -8.17 24.72 27.18
C MET A 1 -9.52 24.74 26.48
N LEU A 2 -9.85 24.00 25.42
CA LEU A 2 -9.32 22.80 24.75
C LEU A 2 -9.36 23.04 23.23
N ASN A 3 -8.30 22.68 22.51
CA ASN A 3 -8.23 22.83 21.05
C ASN A 3 -8.98 21.66 20.39
N ARG A 4 -10.14 21.94 19.76
CA ARG A 4 -11.03 20.95 19.13
C ARG A 4 -10.53 20.50 17.76
N VAL A 5 -9.27 20.09 17.63
CA VAL A 5 -8.68 19.64 16.36
C VAL A 5 -8.20 18.19 16.51
N GLY A 6 -9.12 17.25 16.67
CA GLY A 6 -8.77 15.84 16.95
C GLY A 6 -9.39 14.80 16.01
N ALA A 7 -10.60 15.03 15.49
CA ALA A 7 -11.33 13.98 14.77
C ALA A 7 -11.23 14.09 13.24
N ALA A 8 -11.22 15.30 12.69
CA ALA A 8 -11.25 15.50 11.23
C ALA A 8 -9.91 15.17 10.54
N SER A 9 -8.79 15.35 11.23
CA SER A 9 -7.45 15.13 10.64
C SER A 9 -7.08 13.66 10.50
N LEU A 10 -7.68 12.77 11.30
CA LEU A 10 -7.40 11.33 11.26
C LEU A 10 -8.15 10.63 10.10
N LEU A 11 -9.36 11.09 9.79
CA LEU A 11 -10.19 10.52 8.72
C LEU A 11 -9.65 10.88 7.31
N VAL A 12 -9.05 12.06 7.16
CA VAL A 12 -8.50 12.54 5.88
C VAL A 12 -7.21 11.79 5.49
N LEU A 13 -6.40 11.33 6.46
CA LEU A 13 -5.17 10.57 6.21
C LEU A 13 -5.44 9.17 5.61
N ALA A 14 -6.61 8.57 5.85
CA ALA A 14 -6.97 7.25 5.32
C ALA A 14 -7.58 7.29 3.91
N LEU A 15 -8.15 8.42 3.49
CA LEU A 15 -8.88 8.55 2.22
C LEU A 15 -8.03 9.05 1.05
N THR A 16 -6.85 9.62 1.29
CA THR A 16 -6.17 10.39 0.24
C THR A 16 -5.43 9.55 -0.79
N MET A 17 -4.93 8.34 -0.47
CA MET A 17 -3.94 7.67 -1.33
C MET A 17 -4.11 6.16 -1.54
N ALA A 18 -5.11 5.53 -0.91
CA ALA A 18 -5.40 4.13 -1.15
C ALA A 18 -5.74 3.93 -2.64
N TRP A 19 -5.27 2.84 -3.24
CA TRP A 19 -5.59 2.44 -4.62
C TRP A 19 -4.97 3.30 -5.73
N ARG A 20 -3.96 4.11 -5.43
CA ARG A 20 -3.29 4.96 -6.45
C ARG A 20 -1.81 4.64 -6.64
N SER A 21 -1.27 3.66 -5.90
CA SER A 21 0.17 3.39 -5.84
C SER A 21 0.65 2.28 -6.77
N HIS A 22 -0.07 1.96 -7.84
CA HIS A 22 0.28 0.88 -8.80
C HIS A 22 1.69 1.05 -9.41
N GLY A 23 2.29 -0.03 -9.92
CA GLY A 23 3.57 -0.01 -10.65
C GLY A 23 3.64 -1.06 -11.77
N LYS A 24 4.68 -1.03 -12.60
CA LYS A 24 4.98 -2.07 -13.61
C LYS A 24 5.80 -3.22 -13.05
N ASN A 25 6.47 -3.00 -11.92
CA ASN A 25 7.25 -3.98 -11.17
C ASN A 25 7.19 -3.67 -9.66
N ASN A 26 7.76 -4.56 -8.84
CA ASN A 26 7.74 -4.43 -7.39
C ASN A 26 8.39 -3.12 -6.90
N LEU A 27 9.53 -2.74 -7.48
CA LEU A 27 10.25 -1.53 -7.09
C LEU A 27 9.46 -0.25 -7.39
N GLU A 28 8.78 -0.19 -8.53
CA GLU A 28 7.93 0.94 -8.89
C GLU A 28 6.70 1.03 -7.98
N LEU A 29 6.05 -0.09 -7.66
CA LEU A 29 4.97 -0.16 -6.68
C LEU A 29 5.42 0.40 -5.32
N VAL A 30 6.55 -0.09 -4.79
CA VAL A 30 7.10 0.37 -3.50
C VAL A 30 7.49 1.85 -3.54
N SER A 31 8.10 2.30 -4.63
CA SER A 31 8.44 3.72 -4.85
C SER A 31 7.19 4.60 -4.81
N ASN A 32 6.10 4.17 -5.46
CA ASN A 32 4.85 4.92 -5.49
C ASN A 32 4.14 4.93 -4.13
N LEU A 33 4.16 3.82 -3.39
CA LEU A 33 3.65 3.77 -2.01
C LEU A 33 4.40 4.75 -1.08
N LYS A 34 5.72 4.88 -1.25
CA LYS A 34 6.53 5.86 -0.52
C LYS A 34 6.25 7.30 -0.94
N LYS A 35 6.21 7.58 -2.25
CA LYS A 35 5.86 8.91 -2.78
C LYS A 35 4.50 9.39 -2.28
N ASN A 36 3.57 8.45 -2.10
CA ASN A 36 2.22 8.70 -1.61
C ASN A 36 2.10 8.73 -0.08
N GLY A 37 3.21 8.64 0.66
CA GLY A 37 3.23 8.75 2.13
C GLY A 37 2.66 7.55 2.88
N ILE A 38 2.44 6.42 2.20
CA ILE A 38 2.01 5.16 2.80
C ILE A 38 3.21 4.49 3.48
N ILE A 39 4.30 4.29 2.72
CA ILE A 39 5.57 3.84 3.30
C ILE A 39 6.28 5.05 3.91
N ARG A 40 6.50 5.01 5.24
CA ARG A 40 7.07 6.14 6.00
C ARG A 40 8.47 5.90 6.54
N THR A 41 8.94 4.66 6.53
CA THR A 41 10.25 4.30 7.10
C THR A 41 11.11 3.60 6.06
N GLN A 42 12.42 3.85 6.13
CA GLN A 42 13.40 3.19 5.26
C GLN A 42 13.36 1.65 5.43
N ARG A 43 13.11 1.16 6.65
CA ARG A 43 13.02 -0.27 6.92
C ARG A 43 11.88 -0.93 6.14
N VAL A 44 10.69 -0.32 6.12
CA VAL A 44 9.55 -0.85 5.36
C VAL A 44 9.84 -0.82 3.86
N GLU A 45 10.38 0.28 3.34
CA GLU A 45 10.76 0.39 1.92
C GLU A 45 11.74 -0.73 1.50
N GLN A 46 12.75 -0.98 2.33
CA GLN A 46 13.75 -2.03 2.07
C GLN A 46 13.13 -3.43 2.07
N VAL A 47 12.31 -3.75 3.08
CA VAL A 47 11.66 -5.05 3.20
C VAL A 47 10.71 -5.27 2.03
N MET A 48 9.82 -4.33 1.74
CA MET A 48 8.87 -4.47 0.63
C MET A 48 9.56 -4.51 -0.74
N SER A 49 10.68 -3.81 -0.92
CA SER A 49 11.48 -3.91 -2.15
C SER A 49 12.11 -5.28 -2.33
N SER A 50 12.51 -5.94 -1.23
CA SER A 50 13.20 -7.24 -1.25
C SER A 50 12.27 -8.44 -1.46
N VAL A 51 10.97 -8.28 -1.27
CA VAL A 51 9.96 -9.34 -1.41
C VAL A 51 9.09 -9.03 -2.62
N ASP A 52 9.36 -9.70 -3.74
CA ASP A 52 8.60 -9.46 -4.97
C ASP A 52 7.16 -10.00 -4.84
N ARG A 53 6.19 -9.08 -4.86
CA ARG A 53 4.77 -9.41 -4.82
C ARG A 53 4.32 -10.30 -5.99
N GLY A 54 5.01 -10.27 -7.12
CA GLY A 54 4.76 -11.12 -8.28
C GLY A 54 4.83 -12.62 -7.97
N HIS A 55 5.52 -13.02 -6.91
CA HIS A 55 5.60 -14.43 -6.49
C HIS A 55 4.34 -14.92 -5.75
N TYR A 56 3.46 -14.02 -5.32
CA TYR A 56 2.31 -14.33 -4.45
C TYR A 56 0.94 -14.12 -5.13
N THR A 57 0.90 -13.52 -6.32
CA THR A 57 -0.32 -13.39 -7.12
C THR A 57 0.00 -13.44 -8.60
N LYS A 58 -0.83 -14.16 -9.36
CA LYS A 58 -0.70 -14.33 -10.80
C LYS A 58 -1.20 -13.13 -11.59
N TYR A 59 -2.25 -12.46 -11.08
CA TYR A 59 -2.95 -11.41 -11.80
C TYR A 59 -2.66 -10.07 -11.16
N ASN A 60 -2.34 -9.07 -11.99
CA ASN A 60 -2.15 -7.68 -11.61
C ASN A 60 -1.27 -7.50 -10.35
N PRO A 61 -0.08 -8.13 -10.26
CA PRO A 61 0.67 -8.22 -9.01
C PRO A 61 1.06 -6.88 -8.42
N TYR A 62 1.30 -5.90 -9.27
CA TYR A 62 1.78 -4.58 -8.88
C TYR A 62 0.66 -3.54 -8.82
N GLN A 63 -0.60 -3.98 -8.78
CA GLN A 63 -1.72 -3.09 -8.55
C GLN A 63 -1.95 -2.85 -7.06
N ASP A 64 -2.25 -1.60 -6.69
CA ASP A 64 -2.53 -1.21 -5.31
C ASP A 64 -3.95 -1.58 -4.87
N SER A 65 -4.33 -2.84 -5.09
CA SER A 65 -5.66 -3.40 -4.87
C SER A 65 -5.55 -4.87 -4.45
N PRO A 66 -6.55 -5.42 -3.72
CA PRO A 66 -6.60 -6.84 -3.43
C PRO A 66 -6.66 -7.64 -4.72
N GLN A 67 -5.90 -8.74 -4.75
CA GLN A 67 -5.89 -9.66 -5.88
C GLN A 67 -6.41 -11.02 -5.44
N GLY A 68 -7.29 -11.63 -6.23
CA GLY A 68 -7.77 -12.98 -5.97
C GLY A 68 -6.64 -14.01 -6.10
N ILE A 69 -6.54 -14.91 -5.12
CA ILE A 69 -5.55 -16.00 -5.12
C ILE A 69 -6.20 -17.40 -5.16
N GLY A 70 -7.51 -17.45 -5.39
CA GLY A 70 -8.32 -18.67 -5.32
C GLY A 70 -9.08 -18.78 -3.99
N TYR A 71 -9.87 -19.85 -3.83
CA TYR A 71 -10.57 -20.19 -2.58
C TYR A 71 -11.43 -19.07 -1.98
N ALA A 72 -12.01 -18.22 -2.83
CA ALA A 72 -12.80 -17.05 -2.42
C ALA A 72 -12.05 -16.07 -1.47
N VAL A 73 -10.71 -16.03 -1.54
CA VAL A 73 -9.89 -15.09 -0.76
C VAL A 73 -8.99 -14.24 -1.66
N THR A 74 -8.50 -13.14 -1.10
CA THR A 74 -7.59 -12.22 -1.76
C THR A 74 -6.30 -12.06 -0.95
N ILE A 75 -5.19 -11.84 -1.64
CA ILE A 75 -4.05 -11.18 -1.01
C ILE A 75 -4.40 -9.69 -0.85
N SER A 76 -4.20 -9.14 0.34
CA SER A 76 -4.52 -7.74 0.64
C SER A 76 -3.78 -6.76 -0.27
N ALA A 77 -4.35 -5.57 -0.47
CA ALA A 77 -3.72 -4.50 -1.24
C ALA A 77 -2.33 -4.15 -0.66
N PRO A 78 -1.35 -3.79 -1.50
CA PRO A 78 0.00 -3.38 -1.07
C PRO A 78 0.01 -2.34 0.06
N HIS A 79 -0.85 -1.31 0.00
CA HIS A 79 -0.92 -0.30 1.07
C HIS A 79 -1.32 -0.85 2.44
N MET A 80 -1.98 -2.00 2.52
CA MET A 80 -2.36 -2.63 3.79
C MET A 80 -1.18 -3.36 4.46
N HIS A 81 -0.07 -3.59 3.74
CA HIS A 81 1.13 -4.25 4.27
C HIS A 81 2.24 -3.25 4.67
N ALA A 82 2.12 -1.98 4.30
CA ALA A 82 3.14 -0.94 4.39
C ALA A 82 3.14 -0.16 5.73
#